data_AF-A0A7C9RQM4-F1
#
_entry.id   AF-A0A7C9RQM4-F1
#
_cell.length_a   1.000
_cell.length_b   1.000
_cell.length_c   1.000
_cell.angle_alpha   90.00
_cell.angle_beta   90.00
_cell.angle_gamma   90.00
#
_symmetry.space_group_name_H-M   'P 1'
#
loop_
_entity.id
_entity.type
_entity.pdbx_description
1 polymer ?
#
loop_
_entity_poly.entity_id
_entity_poly.type
_entity_poly.pdbx_seq_one_letter_code
_entity_poly.pdbx_strand_id
1 'polypeptide(L)'
;MSRLCPKAAITMHHNALDQAICEALALLRTTAGPDLAVQAEQARKCLAQAVMADPDAPQQALVHIAAADDHLEYGELMEARTLLTAARGFLPGRRAVVAARA
;
A
#
# COMPACT_ATOMS: atom_id res chain seq x y z
N MET A 1 27.02 -36.25 -5.62
CA MET A 1 26.46 -35.60 -4.42
C MET A 1 25.84 -34.28 -4.85
N SER A 2 24.57 -34.31 -5.23
CA SER A 2 23.85 -33.16 -5.78
C SER A 2 23.32 -32.28 -4.64
N ARG A 3 23.86 -31.06 -4.50
CA ARG A 3 23.26 -30.05 -3.63
C ARG A 3 22.08 -29.44 -4.37
N LEU A 4 20.87 -29.85 -3.98
CA LEU A 4 19.64 -29.18 -4.36
C LEU A 4 19.66 -27.79 -3.73
N CYS A 5 19.87 -26.75 -4.54
CA CYS A 5 19.56 -25.38 -4.17
C CYS A 5 18.06 -25.31 -3.90
N PRO A 6 17.59 -24.89 -2.72
CA PRO A 6 16.18 -24.62 -2.53
C PRO A 6 15.84 -23.43 -3.43
N LYS A 7 15.10 -23.72 -4.50
CA LYS A 7 14.39 -22.74 -5.32
C LYS A 7 13.70 -21.80 -4.35
N ALA A 8 14.13 -20.53 -4.33
CA ALA A 8 13.49 -19.49 -3.54
C ALA A 8 11.98 -19.64 -3.76
N ALA A 9 11.30 -20.14 -2.73
CA ALA A 9 9.87 -20.07 -2.68
C ALA A 9 9.60 -18.58 -2.77
N ILE A 10 9.15 -18.14 -3.95
CA ILE A 10 8.56 -16.82 -4.12
C ILE A 10 7.32 -16.91 -3.25
N THR A 11 7.49 -16.58 -1.97
CA THR A 11 6.43 -16.62 -1.01
C THR A 11 5.46 -15.56 -1.49
N MET A 12 4.38 -16.01 -2.13
CA MET A 12 3.20 -15.21 -2.42
C MET A 12 2.48 -14.92 -1.10
N HIS A 13 3.22 -14.41 -0.12
CA HIS A 13 2.62 -13.67 0.97
C HIS A 13 2.19 -12.35 0.34
N HIS A 14 0.99 -12.32 -0.20
CA HIS A 14 0.25 -11.07 -0.27
C HIS A 14 0.10 -10.63 1.18
N ASN A 15 1.04 -9.79 1.63
CA ASN A 15 0.96 -9.15 2.91
C ASN A 15 -0.43 -8.47 2.98
N ALA A 16 -1.18 -8.69 4.06
CA ALA A 16 -2.48 -8.05 4.27
C ALA A 16 -2.39 -6.52 4.07
N LEU A 17 -1.25 -5.92 4.40
CA LEU A 17 -0.95 -4.52 4.15
C LEU A 17 -0.84 -4.16 2.66
N ASP A 18 -0.23 -5.03 1.84
CA ASP A 18 -0.17 -4.82 0.38
C ASP A 18 -1.56 -4.86 -0.26
N GLN A 19 -2.39 -5.80 0.19
CA GLN A 19 -3.78 -5.93 -0.24
C GLN A 19 -4.61 -4.71 0.15
N ALA A 20 -4.52 -4.27 1.41
CA ALA A 20 -5.22 -3.08 1.89
C ALA A 20 -4.79 -1.81 1.14
N ILE A 21 -3.51 -1.66 0.81
CA ILE A 21 -3.03 -0.54 -0.03
C ILE A 21 -3.63 -0.63 -1.44
N CYS A 22 -3.74 -1.81 -2.03
CA CYS A 22 -4.36 -1.96 -3.35
C CYS A 22 -5.86 -1.62 -3.34
N GLU A 23 -6.57 -2.04 -2.31
CA GLU A 23 -7.98 -1.71 -2.11
C GLU A 23 -8.20 -0.21 -1.90
N ALA A 24 -7.38 0.42 -1.06
CA ALA A 24 -7.40 1.87 -0.88
C ALA A 24 -7.14 2.60 -2.20
N LEU A 25 -6.13 2.20 -2.98
CA LEU A 25 -5.86 2.78 -4.30
C LEU A 25 -7.03 2.61 -5.29
N ALA A 26 -7.77 1.50 -5.21
CA ALA A 26 -8.94 1.26 -6.03
C ALA A 26 -10.12 2.17 -5.63
N LEU A 27 -10.35 2.36 -4.33
CA LEU A 27 -11.37 3.28 -3.80
C LEU A 27 -11.09 4.72 -4.22
N LEU A 28 -9.82 5.13 -4.21
CA LEU A 28 -9.39 6.48 -4.56
C LEU A 28 -9.25 6.70 -6.08
N ARG A 29 -9.61 5.73 -6.92
CA ARG A 29 -9.40 5.83 -8.38
C ARG A 29 -10.13 7.04 -8.98
N THR A 30 -11.32 7.34 -8.47
CA THR A 30 -12.16 8.47 -8.83
C THR A 30 -11.91 9.66 -7.91
N THR A 31 -11.68 10.84 -8.49
CA THR A 31 -11.43 12.09 -7.75
C THR A 31 -12.57 13.10 -7.89
N ALA A 32 -13.72 12.68 -8.40
CA ALA A 32 -14.92 13.48 -8.54
C ALA A 32 -16.16 12.62 -8.28
N GLY A 33 -17.18 13.18 -7.62
CA GLY A 33 -18.45 12.52 -7.36
C GLY A 33 -18.97 12.76 -5.94
N PRO A 34 -20.22 12.35 -5.66
CA PRO A 34 -20.84 12.53 -4.34
C PRO A 34 -20.22 11.61 -3.26
N ASP A 35 -19.57 10.52 -3.66
CA ASP A 35 -19.16 9.46 -2.73
C ASP A 35 -17.71 9.58 -2.23
N LEU A 36 -17.01 10.67 -2.55
CA LEU A 36 -15.57 10.80 -2.24
C LEU A 36 -15.26 10.69 -0.74
N ALA A 37 -16.07 11.31 0.11
CA ALA A 37 -15.88 11.23 1.56
C ALA A 37 -16.09 9.80 2.08
N VAL A 38 -17.06 9.07 1.52
CA VAL A 38 -17.33 7.67 1.89
C VAL A 38 -16.19 6.75 1.43
N GLN A 39 -15.67 6.96 0.21
CA GLN A 39 -14.54 6.21 -0.32
C GLN A 39 -13.25 6.48 0.48
N ALA A 40 -12.99 7.73 0.85
CA ALA A 40 -11.86 8.11 1.69
C ALA A 40 -11.95 7.46 3.08
N GLU A 41 -13.10 7.55 3.73
CA GLU A 41 -13.32 6.91 5.04
C GLU A 41 -13.17 5.38 4.98
N GLN A 42 -13.65 4.75 3.90
CA GLN A 42 -13.48 3.31 3.72
C GLN A 42 -12.00 2.94 3.51
N ALA A 43 -11.24 3.74 2.74
CA ALA A 43 -9.81 3.54 2.57
C ALA A 43 -9.06 3.65 3.91
N ARG A 44 -9.38 4.66 4.72
CA ARG A 44 -8.79 4.85 6.06
C ARG A 44 -9.04 3.65 6.97
N LYS A 45 -10.27 3.12 7.00
CA LYS A 45 -10.62 1.92 7.78
C LYS A 45 -9.82 0.69 7.36
N CYS A 46 -9.73 0.43 6.05
CA CYS A 46 -8.97 -0.70 5.53
C CYS A 46 -7.48 -0.60 5.91
N LEU A 47 -6.88 0.58 5.76
CA LEU A 47 -5.47 0.82 6.09
C LEU A 47 -5.20 0.67 7.59
N ALA A 48 -6.04 1.27 8.44
CA ALA A 48 -5.88 1.18 9.90
C ALA A 48 -5.94 -0.28 10.38
N GLN A 49 -6.90 -1.06 9.88
CA GLN A 49 -7.00 -2.49 10.21
C GLN A 49 -5.76 -3.28 9.79
N ALA A 50 -5.26 -3.03 8.58
CA ALA A 50 -4.09 -3.74 8.06
C ALA A 50 -2.80 -3.38 8.81
N VAL A 51 -2.61 -2.10 9.16
CA VAL A 51 -1.46 -1.66 9.96
C VAL A 51 -1.47 -2.30 11.34
N MET A 52 -2.63 -2.36 12.01
CA MET A 52 -2.73 -3.05 13.31
C MET A 52 -2.47 -4.56 13.22
N ALA A 53 -2.77 -5.18 12.09
CA ALA A 53 -2.60 -6.61 11.87
C ALA A 53 -1.17 -7.00 11.43
N ASP A 54 -0.32 -6.03 11.06
CA ASP A 54 1.04 -6.27 10.56
C ASP A 54 2.09 -5.48 11.38
N PRO A 55 2.45 -5.97 12.59
CA PRO A 55 3.43 -5.30 13.45
C PRO A 55 4.85 -5.27 12.87
N ASP A 56 5.14 -6.14 11.90
CA ASP A 56 6.45 -6.26 11.24
C ASP A 56 6.51 -5.45 9.93
N ALA A 57 5.49 -4.64 9.65
CA ALA A 57 5.44 -3.79 8.47
C ALA A 57 6.66 -2.85 8.39
N PRO A 58 7.25 -2.65 7.19
CA PRO A 58 8.38 -1.74 7.04
C PRO A 58 8.05 -0.32 7.51
N GLN A 59 8.86 0.25 8.39
CA GLN A 59 8.64 1.59 8.94
C GLN A 59 8.45 2.66 7.86
N GLN A 60 9.17 2.56 6.73
CA GLN A 60 9.00 3.49 5.61
C GLN A 60 7.60 3.41 4.99
N ALA A 61 7.02 2.20 4.87
CA ALA A 61 5.65 2.04 4.40
C ALA A 61 4.67 2.67 5.40
N LEU A 62 4.87 2.42 6.70
CA LEU A 62 4.01 2.95 7.77
C LEU A 62 3.98 4.48 7.79
N VAL A 63 5.13 5.14 7.63
CA VAL A 63 5.20 6.61 7.57
C VAL A 63 4.40 7.18 6.39
N HIS A 64 4.48 6.55 5.22
CA HIS A 64 3.71 6.99 4.05
C HIS A 64 2.21 6.71 4.21
N ILE A 65 1.84 5.62 4.88
CA ILE A 65 0.44 5.31 5.18
C ILE A 65 -0.14 6.32 6.17
N ALA A 66 0.61 6.67 7.23
CA ALA A 66 0.18 7.70 8.18
C ALA A 66 -0.02 9.05 7.50
N ALA A 67 0.93 9.50 6.68
CA ALA A 67 0.77 10.73 5.91
C ALA A 67 -0.42 10.65 4.93
N ALA A 68 -0.66 9.49 4.32
CA ALA A 68 -1.82 9.31 3.45
C ALA A 68 -3.15 9.41 4.22
N ASP A 69 -3.22 8.91 5.46
CA ASP A 69 -4.40 9.03 6.33
C ASP A 69 -4.73 10.50 6.61
N ASP A 70 -3.71 11.32 6.91
CA ASP A 70 -3.88 12.78 7.10
C ASP A 70 -4.49 13.44 5.85
N HIS A 71 -3.96 13.15 4.65
CA HIS A 71 -4.50 13.67 3.40
C HIS A 71 -5.93 13.19 3.12
N LEU A 72 -6.28 11.95 3.52
CA LEU A 72 -7.64 11.42 3.37
C LEU A 72 -8.63 12.12 4.30
N GLU A 73 -8.20 12.54 5.49
CA GLU A 73 -9.02 13.36 6.41
C GLU A 73 -9.42 14.69 5.76
N TYR A 74 -8.53 15.31 4.99
CA TYR A 74 -8.76 16.60 4.32
C TYR A 74 -9.32 16.48 2.89
N GLY A 75 -9.54 15.25 2.39
CA GLY A 75 -10.05 15.02 1.03
C GLY A 75 -9.01 15.25 -0.08
N GLU A 76 -7.72 15.26 0.26
CA GLU A 76 -6.58 15.44 -0.64
C GLU A 76 -6.24 14.09 -1.32
N LEU A 77 -7.15 13.63 -2.19
CA LEU A 77 -7.12 12.25 -2.71
C LEU A 77 -5.93 11.94 -3.63
N MET A 78 -5.40 12.95 -4.32
CA MET A 78 -4.23 12.76 -5.21
C MET A 78 -2.94 12.58 -4.41
N GLU A 79 -2.79 13.36 -3.34
CA GLU A 79 -1.70 13.31 -2.39
C GLU A 79 -1.72 11.96 -1.65
N ALA A 80 -2.89 11.57 -1.12
CA ALA A 80 -3.08 10.27 -0.50
C ALA A 80 -2.69 9.11 -1.45
N ARG A 81 -3.12 9.15 -2.72
CA ARG A 81 -2.74 8.13 -3.71
C ARG A 81 -1.24 8.07 -3.98
N THR A 82 -0.59 9.22 -4.03
CA THR A 82 0.85 9.31 -4.27
C THR A 82 1.61 8.62 -3.14
N LEU A 83 1.22 8.92 -1.90
CA LEU A 83 1.82 8.33 -0.70
C LEU A 83 1.53 6.83 -0.59
N LEU A 84 0.31 6.38 -0.86
CA LEU A 84 -0.03 4.95 -0.87
C LEU A 84 0.74 4.18 -1.96
N THR A 85 0.97 4.80 -3.12
CA THR A 85 1.80 4.22 -4.17
C THR A 85 3.25 4.07 -3.71
N ALA A 86 3.79 5.08 -3.02
CA ALA A 86 5.12 5.03 -2.42
C ALA A 86 5.22 3.96 -1.32
N ALA A 87 4.24 3.93 -0.39
CA ALA A 87 4.16 2.94 0.69
C ALA A 87 4.26 1.50 0.16
N ARG A 88 3.47 1.20 -0.89
CA ARG A 88 3.48 -0.08 -1.59
C ARG A 88 4.85 -0.47 -2.16
N GLY A 89 5.65 0.52 -2.54
CA GLY A 89 7.01 0.32 -3.07
C GLY A 89 8.03 -0.14 -2.02
N PHE A 90 7.76 0.09 -0.72
CA PHE A 90 8.62 -0.35 0.38
C PHE A 90 8.30 -1.76 0.88
N LEU A 91 7.20 -2.38 0.43
CA LEU A 91 6.81 -3.71 0.87
C LEU A 91 7.69 -4.82 0.25
N PRO A 92 8.09 -5.84 1.02
CA PRO A 92 8.88 -6.95 0.50
C PRO A 92 8.14 -7.74 -0.57
N GLY A 93 8.88 -8.33 -1.52
CA GLY A 93 8.28 -9.11 -2.63
C GLY A 93 7.74 -8.26 -3.78
N ARG A 94 7.70 -6.92 -3.64
CA ARG A 94 7.50 -5.99 -4.75
C ARG A 94 8.80 -5.86 -5.52
N ARG A 95 8.83 -6.34 -6.77
CA ARG A 95 9.94 -6.02 -7.68
C ARG A 95 10.00 -4.50 -7.78
N ALA A 96 11.08 -3.90 -7.29
CA ALA A 96 11.43 -2.53 -7.61
C ALA A 96 11.45 -2.45 -9.15
N VAL A 97 10.42 -1.83 -9.72
CA VAL A 97 10.48 -1.43 -11.13
C VAL A 97 11.42 -0.25 -11.12
N VAL A 98 12.72 -0.56 -11.19
CA VAL A 98 13.75 0.44 -11.46
C VAL A 98 13.33 1.09 -12.77
N ALA A 99 12.90 2.35 -12.70
CA ALA A 99 12.72 3.17 -13.87
C ALA A 99 14.10 3.20 -14.56
N ALA A 100 14.24 2.41 -15.63
CA ALA A 100 15.37 2.52 -16.52
C ALA A 100 15.33 3.96 -17.05
N ARG A 101 16.25 4.79 -16.57
CA ARG A 101 16.48 6.11 -17.13
C ARG A 101 17.01 5.89 -18.55
N ALA A 102 16.24 6.34 -19.53
CA ALA A 102 16.68 6.49 -20.91
C ALA A 102 17.68 7.65 -21.03
#